data_AF-Q0JJV8-F1
#
_entry.id   AF-Q0JJV8-F1
#
_cell.length_a   1.000
_cell.length_b   1.000
_cell.length_c   1.000
_cell.angle_alpha   90.00
_cell.angle_beta   90.00
_cell.angle_gamma   90.00
#
_symmetry.space_group_name_H-M   'P 1'
#
loop_
_entity.id
_entity.type
_entity.pdbx_description
1 polymer ?
#
loop_
_entity_poly.entity_id
_entity_poly.type
_entity_poly.pdbx_seq_one_letter_code
_entity_poly.pdbx_strand_id
1 'polypeptide(L)'
;MASMLNIVIGSHVWVEDKDSAWVDGEVFRIDGKNAHVRTTKGKTVIANVSDIHPKDTEAPPDGVDDMTRLSYLHEPGVLDNLAVRYARNLIYTYTGNILIAINPFQRLPNLVDVRTMEKYKGANLGDLDPHVFAIADVSYRQMMNEGRNNSILVSGESGAGKTETTKLLMRYLAYLGGRSGTGGRTVEQQVLESNPVLEAFGNAKTVRNNNSSRFGKFVEIQFDKSGKISGAAIRTYLLERSRVCQINSPERNYHCFYFLCAAPPEDIKRYKLGDPSSFHYLNQSSCIRVDGINDAEEYLVTRNAMDTVGIIEQEQEAIFRVVAAVLHLGNINFAKGSEVDSSVIKDDKSRFHLNTAAELLMCDCKKLENAL
;
A
#
# COMPACT_ATOMS: atom_id res chain seq x y z
N MET A 1 -1.94 36.16 15.12
CA MET A 1 -1.91 35.77 16.54
C MET A 1 -3.26 35.13 16.84
N ALA A 2 -3.32 33.80 16.99
CA ALA A 2 -4.53 33.19 17.54
C ALA A 2 -4.71 33.78 18.95
N SER A 3 -5.91 34.27 19.26
CA SER A 3 -6.24 34.72 20.62
C SER A 3 -5.90 33.59 21.58
N MET A 4 -5.02 33.82 22.56
CA MET A 4 -4.85 32.87 23.67
C MET A 4 -6.24 32.66 24.27
N LEU A 5 -6.80 31.47 24.09
CA LEU A 5 -8.02 31.07 24.78
C LEU A 5 -7.72 31.17 26.29
N ASN A 6 -8.59 31.86 27.04
CA ASN A 6 -8.40 32.07 28.47
C ASN A 6 -8.55 30.73 29.22
N ILE A 7 -7.44 30.03 29.44
CA ILE A 7 -7.37 28.89 30.33
C ILE A 7 -7.50 29.42 31.76
N VAL A 8 -8.53 28.96 32.49
CA VAL A 8 -8.83 29.34 33.86
C VAL A 8 -8.92 28.09 34.76
N ILE A 9 -9.01 28.30 36.07
CA ILE A 9 -9.28 27.21 37.01
C ILE A 9 -10.64 26.58 36.64
N GLY A 10 -10.70 25.25 36.53
CA GLY A 10 -11.84 24.47 36.06
C GLY A 10 -11.84 24.18 34.55
N SER A 11 -10.94 24.79 33.77
CA SER A 11 -10.80 24.48 32.35
C SER A 11 -10.34 23.03 32.16
N HIS A 12 -11.04 22.30 31.29
CA HIS A 12 -10.59 21.00 30.79
C HIS A 12 -9.61 21.22 29.65
N VAL A 13 -8.45 20.59 29.75
CA VAL A 13 -7.32 20.86 28.87
C VAL A 13 -6.56 19.59 28.51
N TRP A 14 -5.81 19.66 27.43
CA TRP A 14 -4.79 18.72 26.99
C TRP A 14 -3.41 19.23 27.39
N VAL A 15 -2.60 18.34 27.95
CA VAL A 15 -1.18 18.57 28.26
C VAL A 15 -0.34 17.45 27.65
N GLU A 16 0.92 17.75 27.33
CA GLU A 16 1.84 16.74 26.79
C GLU A 16 2.05 15.57 27.77
N ASP A 17 2.11 14.36 27.23
CA ASP A 17 2.43 13.13 27.95
C ASP A 17 3.44 12.31 27.14
N LYS A 18 4.46 11.78 27.82
CA LYS A 18 5.54 11.04 27.14
C LYS A 18 5.06 9.74 26.48
N ASP A 19 4.01 9.12 27.02
CA ASP A 19 3.57 7.80 26.58
C ASP A 19 2.42 7.88 25.58
N SER A 20 1.46 8.81 25.77
CA SER A 20 0.29 8.96 24.89
C SER A 20 0.31 10.21 24.00
N ALA A 21 1.44 10.93 23.92
CA ALA A 21 1.60 12.26 23.32
C ALA A 21 0.80 13.37 24.04
N TRP A 22 -0.48 13.14 24.29
CA TRP A 22 -1.38 14.05 25.00
C TRP A 22 -2.17 13.30 26.08
N VAL A 23 -2.48 14.00 27.17
CA VAL A 23 -3.40 13.53 28.23
C VAL A 23 -4.31 14.67 28.64
N ASP A 24 -5.58 14.37 28.87
CA ASP A 24 -6.54 15.35 29.34
C ASP A 24 -6.54 15.49 30.86
N GLY A 25 -6.99 16.65 31.33
CA GLY A 25 -7.15 16.93 32.75
C GLY A 25 -7.83 18.25 33.01
N GLU A 26 -8.01 18.54 34.29
CA GLU A 26 -8.63 19.77 34.76
C GLU A 26 -7.59 20.68 35.43
N VAL A 27 -7.58 21.95 35.05
CA VAL A 27 -6.73 22.97 35.69
C VAL A 27 -7.29 23.26 37.09
N PHE A 28 -6.53 22.99 38.14
CA PHE A 28 -6.97 23.28 39.52
C PHE A 28 -6.22 24.44 40.18
N ARG A 29 -5.11 24.89 39.58
CA ARG A 29 -4.33 26.04 40.06
C ARG A 29 -3.54 26.69 38.92
N ILE A 30 -3.39 28.01 38.96
CA ILE A 30 -2.56 28.78 38.03
C ILE A 30 -1.59 29.64 38.84
N ASP A 31 -0.29 29.46 38.61
CA ASP A 31 0.80 30.19 39.25
C ASP A 31 1.59 30.96 38.18
N GLY A 32 1.24 32.22 37.96
CA GLY A 32 1.88 33.06 36.94
C GLY A 32 1.66 32.52 35.52
N LYS A 33 2.71 32.00 34.88
CA LYS A 33 2.65 31.40 33.53
C LYS A 33 2.42 29.89 33.54
N ASN A 34 2.35 29.25 34.71
CA ASN A 34 2.21 27.81 34.83
C ASN A 34 0.80 27.43 35.29
N ALA A 35 0.23 26.38 34.71
CA ALA A 35 -0.99 25.75 35.18
C ALA A 35 -0.67 24.39 35.80
N HIS A 36 -1.34 24.10 36.91
CA HIS A 36 -1.33 22.79 37.54
C HIS A 36 -2.59 22.04 37.10
N VAL A 37 -2.38 20.92 36.40
CA VAL A 37 -3.43 20.11 35.80
C VAL A 37 -3.50 18.77 36.51
N ARG A 38 -4.70 18.38 36.94
CA ARG A 38 -4.97 17.01 37.42
C ARG A 38 -5.42 16.18 36.24
N THR A 39 -4.57 15.27 35.79
CA THR A 39 -4.82 14.46 34.61
C THR A 39 -5.81 13.32 34.90
N THR A 40 -6.50 12.84 33.88
CA THR A 40 -7.37 11.66 33.95
C THR A 40 -6.62 10.39 34.33
N LYS A 41 -5.30 10.33 34.08
CA LYS A 41 -4.40 9.27 34.56
C LYS A 41 -4.04 9.39 36.05
N GLY A 42 -4.61 10.36 36.78
CA GLY A 42 -4.40 10.56 38.22
C GLY A 42 -3.09 11.24 38.61
N LYS A 43 -2.31 11.74 37.63
CA LYS A 43 -1.06 12.47 37.89
C LYS A 43 -1.33 13.98 37.92
N THR A 44 -0.51 14.72 38.68
CA THR A 44 -0.46 16.18 38.56
C THR A 44 0.69 16.58 37.64
N VAL A 45 0.37 17.36 36.62
CA VAL A 45 1.34 17.93 35.68
C VAL A 45 1.37 19.44 35.87
N ILE A 46 2.57 20.02 35.84
CA ILE A 46 2.77 21.47 35.82
C ILE A 46 3.32 21.80 34.44
N ALA A 47 2.57 22.57 33.67
CA ALA A 47 2.95 22.98 32.32
C ALA A 47 2.75 24.49 32.16
N ASN A 48 3.50 25.10 31.24
CA ASN A 48 3.29 26.49 30.88
C ASN A 48 1.94 26.61 30.17
N VAL A 49 1.15 27.63 30.50
CA VAL A 49 -0.16 27.91 29.88
C VAL A 49 -0.07 28.01 28.35
N SER A 50 1.07 28.42 27.79
CA SER A 50 1.30 28.45 26.33
C SER A 50 1.33 27.08 25.66
N ASP A 51 1.63 26.04 26.43
CA ASP A 51 1.87 24.67 25.95
C ASP A 51 0.67 23.75 26.28
N ILE A 52 -0.43 24.35 26.75
CA ILE A 52 -1.67 23.68 27.12
C ILE A 52 -2.75 24.04 26.10
N HIS A 53 -3.55 23.06 25.69
CA HIS A 53 -4.63 23.25 24.73
C HIS A 53 -6.01 22.98 25.37
N PRO A 54 -7.05 23.76 25.07
CA PRO A 54 -8.38 23.50 25.62
C PRO A 54 -8.98 22.20 25.07
N LYS A 55 -9.64 21.42 25.92
CA LYS A 55 -10.40 20.23 25.52
C LYS A 55 -11.85 20.62 25.25
N ASP A 56 -12.39 20.10 24.15
CA ASP A 56 -13.83 20.19 23.87
C ASP A 56 -14.56 19.15 24.72
N THR A 57 -15.36 19.61 25.68
CA THR A 57 -16.17 18.75 26.56
C THR A 57 -17.55 18.45 25.99
N GLU A 58 -17.93 19.09 24.88
CA GLU A 58 -19.22 18.92 24.20
C GLU A 58 -19.10 18.10 22.90
N ALA A 59 -17.90 17.61 22.58
CA ALA A 59 -17.65 16.78 21.41
C ALA A 59 -18.56 15.54 21.40
N PRO A 60 -19.12 15.15 20.23
CA PRO A 60 -19.94 13.95 20.13
C PRO A 60 -19.20 12.68 20.58
N PRO A 61 -19.89 11.69 21.17
CA PRO A 61 -19.26 10.48 21.71
C PRO A 61 -18.62 9.58 20.64
N ASP A 62 -19.00 9.76 19.37
CA ASP A 62 -18.45 9.10 18.18
C ASP A 62 -17.39 9.95 17.46
N GLY A 63 -17.06 11.13 17.98
CA GLY A 63 -16.30 12.15 17.26
C GLY A 63 -17.13 12.82 16.14
N VAL A 64 -16.52 13.80 15.48
CA VAL A 64 -17.09 14.49 14.32
C VAL A 64 -16.63 13.86 13.01
N ASP A 65 -17.55 13.79 12.04
CA ASP A 65 -17.25 13.27 10.70
C ASP A 65 -16.33 14.17 9.88
N ASP A 66 -16.39 15.49 10.11
CA ASP A 66 -15.53 16.48 9.47
C ASP A 66 -14.81 17.30 10.53
N MET A 67 -13.49 17.20 10.57
CA MET A 67 -12.64 17.88 11.54
C MET A 67 -12.64 19.41 11.38
N THR A 68 -13.17 19.95 10.29
CA THR A 68 -13.44 21.40 10.17
C THR A 68 -14.50 21.89 11.17
N ARG A 69 -15.28 20.97 11.75
CA ARG A 69 -16.29 21.25 12.78
C ARG A 69 -15.77 21.15 14.21
N LEU A 70 -14.49 20.84 14.42
CA LEU A 70 -13.89 20.81 15.76
C LEU A 70 -13.93 22.21 16.38
N SER A 71 -14.37 22.32 17.64
CA SER A 71 -14.38 23.58 18.40
C SER A 71 -12.96 24.18 18.52
N TYR A 72 -11.96 23.29 18.60
CA TYR A 72 -10.55 23.67 18.65
C TYR A 72 -9.75 22.85 17.64
N LEU A 73 -9.18 23.52 16.63
CA LEU A 73 -8.33 22.90 15.63
C LEU A 73 -6.86 22.94 16.07
N HIS A 74 -6.51 22.06 17.01
CA HIS A 74 -5.15 21.81 17.47
C HIS A 74 -4.84 20.30 17.43
N GLU A 75 -3.57 19.94 17.57
CA GLU A 75 -3.11 18.54 17.45
C GLU A 75 -3.85 17.57 18.40
N PRO A 76 -3.99 17.82 19.72
CA PRO A 76 -4.69 16.87 20.58
C PRO A 76 -6.17 16.69 20.21
N GLY A 77 -6.86 17.74 19.77
CA GLY A 77 -8.27 17.65 19.35
C GLY A 77 -8.43 16.81 18.08
N VAL A 78 -7.51 16.94 17.13
CA VAL A 78 -7.46 16.11 15.92
C VAL A 78 -7.17 14.65 16.28
N LEU A 79 -6.16 14.40 17.12
CA LEU A 79 -5.78 13.05 17.54
C LEU A 79 -6.89 12.35 18.34
N ASP A 80 -7.54 13.07 19.26
CA ASP A 80 -8.64 12.55 20.06
C ASP A 80 -9.85 12.17 19.17
N ASN A 81 -10.22 13.05 18.23
CA ASN A 81 -11.30 12.76 17.29
C ASN A 81 -11.03 11.50 16.46
N LEU A 82 -9.82 11.39 15.91
CA LEU A 82 -9.39 10.22 15.15
C LEU A 82 -9.35 8.96 16.02
N ALA A 83 -8.89 9.06 17.27
CA ALA A 83 -8.81 7.94 18.20
C ALA A 83 -10.20 7.42 18.62
N VAL A 84 -11.13 8.31 18.96
CA VAL A 84 -12.51 7.96 19.33
C VAL A 84 -13.23 7.28 18.16
N ARG A 85 -13.10 7.83 16.95
CA ARG A 85 -13.64 7.22 15.73
C ARG A 85 -13.03 5.86 15.44
N TYR A 86 -11.70 5.76 15.50
CA TYR A 86 -10.97 4.51 15.29
C TYR A 86 -11.38 3.42 16.29
N ALA A 87 -11.56 3.76 17.57
CA ALA A 87 -12.01 2.83 18.61
C ALA A 87 -13.39 2.22 18.31
N ARG A 88 -14.19 2.86 17.46
CA ARG A 88 -15.51 2.39 17.00
C ARG A 88 -15.48 1.84 15.57
N ASN A 89 -14.30 1.59 15.00
CA ASN A 89 -14.10 1.18 13.61
C ASN A 89 -14.58 2.19 12.55
N LEU A 90 -14.77 3.46 12.92
CA LEU A 90 -15.02 4.55 11.99
C LEU A 90 -13.68 5.06 11.44
N ILE A 91 -13.11 4.30 10.51
CA ILE A 91 -11.73 4.53 10.05
C ILE A 91 -11.53 5.74 9.13
N TYR A 92 -12.64 6.34 8.69
CA TYR A 92 -12.65 7.44 7.75
C TYR A 92 -13.13 8.71 8.43
N THR A 93 -12.45 9.83 8.17
CA THR A 93 -12.80 11.15 8.70
C THR A 93 -12.50 12.22 7.66
N TYR A 94 -13.40 13.16 7.43
CA TYR A 94 -13.16 14.30 6.56
C TYR A 94 -12.33 15.38 7.26
N THR A 95 -11.61 16.15 6.45
CA THR A 95 -11.12 17.48 6.78
C THR A 95 -11.40 18.37 5.57
N GLY A 96 -12.61 18.92 5.50
CA GLY A 96 -13.15 19.52 4.29
C GLY A 96 -13.20 18.49 3.16
N ASN A 97 -12.54 18.78 2.03
CA ASN A 97 -12.55 17.91 0.85
C ASN A 97 -11.52 16.76 0.89
N ILE A 98 -10.75 16.65 1.98
CA ILE A 98 -9.73 15.60 2.16
C ILE A 98 -10.32 14.49 3.03
N LEU A 99 -10.05 13.24 2.67
CA LEU A 99 -10.40 12.07 3.47
C LEU A 99 -9.16 11.53 4.19
N ILE A 100 -9.22 11.50 5.51
CA ILE A 100 -8.27 10.78 6.37
C ILE A 100 -8.76 9.36 6.54
N ALA A 101 -7.90 8.39 6.25
CA ALA A 101 -8.16 6.96 6.38
C ALA A 101 -7.11 6.34 7.32
N ILE A 102 -7.56 5.65 8.37
CA ILE A 102 -6.68 4.94 9.30
C ILE A 102 -6.80 3.44 9.05
N ASN A 103 -5.68 2.76 8.81
CA ASN A 103 -5.71 1.31 8.59
C ASN A 103 -6.22 0.58 9.86
N PRO A 104 -7.34 -0.16 9.80
CA PRO A 104 -7.88 -0.88 10.95
C PRO A 104 -7.09 -2.14 11.34
N PHE A 105 -6.14 -2.59 10.51
CA PHE A 105 -5.44 -3.88 10.67
C PHE A 105 -6.36 -5.10 10.79
N GLN A 106 -7.61 -4.96 10.36
CA GLN A 106 -8.61 -6.02 10.32
C GLN A 106 -9.53 -5.86 9.10
N ARG A 107 -10.21 -6.94 8.71
CA ARG A 107 -11.23 -6.87 7.66
C ARG A 107 -12.49 -6.21 8.22
N LEU A 108 -12.98 -5.18 7.54
CA LEU A 108 -14.26 -4.53 7.81
C LEU A 108 -15.20 -4.81 6.62
N PRO A 109 -16.04 -5.87 6.66
CA PRO A 109 -16.85 -6.29 5.51
C PRO A 109 -17.78 -5.20 4.96
N ASN A 110 -18.30 -4.35 5.86
CA ASN A 110 -19.25 -3.29 5.53
C ASN A 110 -18.68 -2.20 4.59
N LEU A 111 -17.35 -2.07 4.50
CA LEU A 111 -16.69 -1.07 3.65
C LEU A 111 -16.73 -1.42 2.15
N VAL A 112 -16.95 -2.69 1.82
CA VAL A 112 -16.82 -3.20 0.44
C VAL A 112 -18.16 -3.68 -0.14
N ASP A 113 -19.24 -3.58 0.63
CA ASP A 113 -20.57 -4.02 0.20
C ASP A 113 -21.08 -3.17 -0.98
N VAL A 114 -21.70 -3.82 -1.96
CA VAL A 114 -22.39 -3.18 -3.08
C VAL A 114 -23.48 -2.24 -2.56
N ARG A 115 -24.16 -2.59 -1.46
CA ARG A 115 -25.15 -1.71 -0.82
C ARG A 115 -24.54 -0.41 -0.32
N THR A 116 -23.30 -0.46 0.17
CA THR A 116 -22.56 0.74 0.55
C THR A 116 -22.27 1.57 -0.70
N MET A 117 -21.86 0.95 -1.81
CA MET A 117 -21.63 1.68 -3.07
C MET A 117 -22.90 2.37 -3.60
N GLU A 118 -24.04 1.69 -3.54
CA GLU A 118 -25.35 2.22 -3.94
C GLU A 118 -25.74 3.46 -3.13
N LYS A 119 -25.51 3.45 -1.81
CA LYS A 119 -25.82 4.59 -0.93
C LYS A 119 -25.03 5.84 -1.31
N TYR A 120 -23.74 5.70 -1.62
CA TYR A 120 -22.88 6.84 -1.94
C TYR A 120 -23.07 7.37 -3.36
N LYS A 121 -23.69 6.59 -4.26
CA LYS A 121 -23.89 6.99 -5.65
C LYS A 121 -24.78 8.23 -5.74
N GLY A 122 -24.20 9.35 -6.14
CA GLY A 122 -24.90 10.64 -6.28
C GLY A 122 -25.15 11.39 -4.96
N ALA A 123 -24.64 10.91 -3.82
CA ALA A 123 -24.73 11.64 -2.55
C ALA A 123 -23.76 12.83 -2.54
N ASN A 124 -24.11 13.95 -1.90
CA ASN A 124 -23.15 15.05 -1.74
C ASN A 124 -22.13 14.72 -0.66
N LEU A 125 -20.95 15.33 -0.75
CA LEU A 125 -19.93 15.20 0.28
C LEU A 125 -20.47 15.78 1.60
N GLY A 126 -20.50 14.96 2.65
CA GLY A 126 -20.99 15.34 3.97
C GLY A 126 -22.48 15.03 4.24
N ASP A 127 -23.24 14.57 3.24
CA ASP A 127 -24.62 14.08 3.45
C ASP A 127 -24.65 12.72 4.15
N LEU A 128 -23.58 11.93 3.96
CA LEU A 128 -23.36 10.61 4.53
C LEU A 128 -22.02 10.59 5.29
N ASP A 129 -21.82 9.54 6.08
CA ASP A 129 -20.58 9.29 6.81
C ASP A 129 -19.34 9.39 5.90
N PRO A 130 -18.15 9.65 6.46
CA PRO A 130 -16.92 9.67 5.71
C PRO A 130 -16.63 8.33 5.04
N HIS A 131 -16.40 8.37 3.72
CA HIS A 131 -16.06 7.15 2.98
C HIS A 131 -15.26 7.46 1.71
N VAL A 132 -14.39 6.52 1.35
CA VAL A 132 -13.61 6.58 0.10
C VAL A 132 -14.49 6.66 -1.15
N PHE A 133 -15.70 6.10 -1.08
CA PHE A 133 -16.67 6.15 -2.17
C PHE A 133 -17.25 7.55 -2.38
N ALA A 134 -17.40 8.36 -1.32
CA ALA A 134 -17.82 9.75 -1.48
C ALA A 134 -16.80 10.55 -2.30
N ILE A 135 -15.50 10.34 -2.05
CA ILE A 135 -14.41 10.98 -2.80
C ILE A 135 -14.40 10.53 -4.26
N ALA A 136 -14.59 9.24 -4.51
CA ALA A 136 -14.67 8.70 -5.87
C ALA A 136 -15.91 9.20 -6.62
N ASP A 137 -17.09 9.22 -5.98
CA ASP A 137 -18.35 9.66 -6.57
C ASP A 137 -18.30 11.15 -6.93
N VAL A 138 -17.82 12.00 -6.03
CA VAL A 138 -17.63 13.44 -6.29
C VAL A 138 -16.67 13.64 -7.47
N SER A 139 -15.53 12.94 -7.48
CA SER A 139 -14.55 13.03 -8.57
C SER A 139 -15.12 12.59 -9.91
N TYR A 140 -15.90 11.51 -9.92
CA TYR A 140 -16.57 10.99 -11.11
C TYR A 140 -17.66 11.95 -11.61
N ARG A 141 -18.55 12.42 -10.73
CA ARG A 141 -19.61 13.37 -11.11
C ARG A 141 -19.05 14.69 -11.60
N GLN A 142 -18.00 15.21 -10.95
CA GLN A 142 -17.35 16.43 -11.40
C GLN A 142 -16.75 16.24 -12.80
N MET A 143 -16.12 15.10 -13.07
CA MET A 143 -15.60 14.76 -14.40
C MET A 143 -16.71 14.74 -15.45
N MET A 144 -17.85 14.11 -15.13
CA MET A 144 -19.00 14.03 -16.03
C MET A 144 -19.70 15.38 -16.25
N ASN A 145 -19.81 16.21 -15.22
CA ASN A 145 -20.51 17.50 -15.27
C ASN A 145 -19.67 18.60 -15.93
N GLU A 146 -18.37 18.63 -15.67
CA GLU A 146 -17.46 19.66 -16.19
C GLU A 146 -16.79 19.27 -17.51
N GLY A 147 -16.81 17.98 -17.88
CA GLY A 147 -16.12 17.47 -19.05
C GLY A 147 -14.59 17.59 -18.95
N ARG A 148 -14.04 17.53 -17.73
CA ARG A 148 -12.61 17.68 -17.43
C ARG A 148 -12.08 16.46 -16.67
N ASN A 149 -10.81 16.15 -16.88
CA ASN A 149 -10.14 15.07 -16.16
C ASN A 149 -9.97 15.41 -14.68
N ASN A 150 -10.20 14.42 -13.80
CA ASN A 150 -9.96 14.52 -12.36
C ASN A 150 -8.85 13.57 -11.91
N SER A 151 -8.29 13.82 -10.73
CA SER A 151 -7.25 13.01 -10.13
C SER A 151 -7.49 12.84 -8.63
N ILE A 152 -7.22 11.64 -8.12
CA ILE A 152 -7.27 11.33 -6.68
C ILE A 152 -5.85 10.95 -6.25
N LEU A 153 -5.28 11.69 -5.30
CA LEU A 153 -3.97 11.41 -4.73
C LEU A 153 -4.13 10.64 -3.41
N VAL A 154 -3.62 9.41 -3.35
CA VAL A 154 -3.62 8.60 -2.12
C VAL A 154 -2.22 8.63 -1.50
N SER A 155 -2.08 9.31 -0.36
CA SER A 155 -0.80 9.51 0.33
C SER A 155 -0.81 8.88 1.73
N GLY A 156 0.38 8.56 2.25
CA GLY A 156 0.56 7.97 3.59
C GLY A 156 1.82 7.12 3.71
N GLU A 157 2.24 6.81 4.94
CA GLU A 157 3.40 5.96 5.21
C GLU A 157 3.24 4.52 4.69
N SER A 158 4.34 3.74 4.67
CA SER A 158 4.26 2.31 4.39
C SER A 158 3.36 1.62 5.42
N GLY A 159 2.42 0.80 4.95
CA GLY A 159 1.44 0.12 5.81
C GLY A 159 0.18 0.94 6.14
N ALA A 160 0.10 2.22 5.74
CA ALA A 160 -1.06 3.08 6.03
C ALA A 160 -2.36 2.68 5.29
N GLY A 161 -2.32 1.70 4.38
CA GLY A 161 -3.50 1.23 3.65
C GLY A 161 -3.70 1.83 2.24
N LYS A 162 -2.74 2.60 1.71
CA LYS A 162 -2.81 3.24 0.39
C LYS A 162 -3.32 2.32 -0.72
N THR A 163 -2.68 1.16 -0.88
CA THR A 163 -3.01 0.18 -1.93
C THR A 163 -4.45 -0.33 -1.78
N GLU A 164 -4.89 -0.58 -0.55
CA GLU A 164 -6.26 -1.03 -0.26
C GLU A 164 -7.29 0.08 -0.53
N THR A 165 -6.98 1.32 -0.16
CA THR A 165 -7.80 2.49 -0.53
C THR A 165 -7.88 2.65 -2.05
N THR A 166 -6.77 2.49 -2.78
CA THR A 166 -6.76 2.53 -4.24
C THR A 166 -7.61 1.41 -4.84
N LYS A 167 -7.57 0.17 -4.30
CA LYS A 167 -8.45 -0.92 -4.73
C LYS A 167 -9.93 -0.58 -4.56
N LEU A 168 -10.30 0.04 -3.44
CA LEU A 168 -11.68 0.49 -3.19
C LEU A 168 -12.10 1.59 -4.18
N LEU A 169 -11.24 2.59 -4.43
CA LEU A 169 -11.48 3.63 -5.44
C LEU A 169 -11.73 3.00 -6.82
N MET A 170 -10.84 2.11 -7.26
CA MET A 170 -10.96 1.44 -8.57
C MET A 170 -12.24 0.61 -8.66
N ARG A 171 -12.58 -0.16 -7.60
CA ARG A 171 -13.80 -0.96 -7.57
C ARG A 171 -15.06 -0.10 -7.63
N TYR A 172 -15.07 1.05 -6.97
CA TYR A 172 -16.20 1.96 -7.00
C TYR A 172 -16.35 2.66 -8.35
N LEU A 173 -15.24 3.14 -8.93
CA LEU A 173 -15.22 3.73 -10.27
C LEU A 173 -15.64 2.72 -11.34
N ALA A 174 -15.22 1.45 -11.20
CA ALA A 174 -15.71 0.33 -11.99
C ALA A 174 -17.22 0.13 -11.84
N TYR A 175 -17.73 0.13 -10.60
CA TYR A 175 -19.16 0.03 -10.33
C TYR A 175 -19.97 1.16 -11.00
N LEU A 176 -19.47 2.40 -10.98
CA LEU A 176 -20.12 3.55 -11.64
C LEU A 176 -20.08 3.45 -13.18
N GLY A 177 -18.96 2.95 -13.74
CA GLY A 177 -18.75 2.78 -15.18
C GLY A 177 -19.56 1.66 -15.86
N GLY A 178 -20.24 0.80 -15.10
CA GLY A 178 -21.04 -0.35 -15.58
C GLY A 178 -20.25 -1.67 -15.63
N ARG A 179 -20.80 -2.88 -15.83
CA ARG A 179 -22.17 -3.42 -15.65
C ARG A 179 -22.08 -4.92 -15.29
N SER A 180 -22.77 -5.35 -14.23
CA SER A 180 -23.07 -6.76 -13.96
C SER A 180 -23.92 -7.34 -15.11
N GLY A 181 -23.43 -8.32 -15.88
CA GLY A 181 -24.35 -9.11 -16.72
C GLY A 181 -23.82 -9.88 -17.92
N THR A 182 -22.60 -9.66 -18.41
CA THR A 182 -22.06 -10.47 -19.53
C THR A 182 -20.78 -11.13 -19.09
N GLY A 183 -20.77 -12.46 -18.97
CA GLY A 183 -19.66 -13.28 -18.45
C GLY A 183 -18.39 -13.33 -19.31
N GLY A 184 -18.06 -12.26 -20.04
CA GLY A 184 -16.78 -12.07 -20.70
C GLY A 184 -15.82 -11.24 -19.84
N ARG A 185 -14.54 -11.18 -20.24
CA ARG A 185 -13.53 -10.27 -19.67
C ARG A 185 -14.04 -8.84 -19.79
N THR A 186 -14.51 -8.24 -18.71
CA THR A 186 -14.92 -6.85 -18.74
C THR A 186 -13.71 -5.94 -18.53
N VAL A 187 -13.72 -4.71 -19.06
CA VAL A 187 -12.61 -3.77 -18.85
C VAL A 187 -12.43 -3.54 -17.34
N GLU A 188 -13.52 -3.51 -16.59
CA GLU A 188 -13.50 -3.39 -15.12
C GLU A 188 -12.73 -4.54 -14.46
N GLN A 189 -13.00 -5.78 -14.88
CA GLN A 189 -12.30 -6.95 -14.35
C GLN A 189 -10.80 -6.89 -14.70
N GLN A 190 -10.45 -6.45 -15.92
CA GLN A 190 -9.05 -6.26 -16.31
C GLN A 190 -8.35 -5.18 -15.45
N VAL A 191 -9.03 -4.07 -15.15
CA VAL A 191 -8.48 -3.04 -14.25
C VAL A 191 -8.22 -3.62 -12.86
N LEU A 192 -9.16 -4.38 -12.31
CA LEU A 192 -9.04 -4.96 -10.97
C LEU A 192 -7.95 -6.04 -10.90
N GLU A 193 -7.90 -6.93 -11.89
CA GLU A 193 -6.91 -8.02 -12.00
C GLU A 193 -5.51 -7.54 -12.41
N SER A 194 -5.35 -6.27 -12.78
CA SER A 194 -4.01 -5.68 -12.91
C SER A 194 -3.24 -5.61 -11.59
N ASN A 195 -3.94 -5.59 -10.44
CA ASN A 195 -3.28 -5.43 -9.15
C ASN A 195 -2.49 -6.67 -8.74
N PRO A 196 -3.04 -7.90 -8.72
CA PRO A 196 -2.26 -9.09 -8.38
C PRO A 196 -0.97 -9.21 -9.22
N VAL A 197 -1.05 -8.93 -10.52
CA VAL A 197 0.13 -8.91 -11.41
C VAL A 197 1.15 -7.87 -10.95
N LEU A 198 0.74 -6.63 -10.69
CA LEU A 198 1.67 -5.58 -10.27
C LEU A 198 2.22 -5.80 -8.84
N GLU A 199 1.44 -6.41 -7.97
CA GLU A 199 1.86 -6.75 -6.61
C GLU A 199 2.89 -7.88 -6.62
N ALA A 200 2.69 -8.93 -7.43
CA ALA A 200 3.66 -10.00 -7.58
C ALA A 200 5.05 -9.46 -8.01
N PHE A 201 5.09 -8.55 -8.99
CA PHE A 201 6.36 -8.07 -9.58
C PHE A 201 6.92 -6.80 -8.93
N GLY A 202 6.11 -6.05 -8.19
CA GLY A 202 6.48 -4.74 -7.67
C GLY A 202 6.41 -4.62 -6.14
N ASN A 203 5.81 -5.59 -5.45
CA ASN A 203 5.75 -5.58 -3.99
C ASN A 203 6.74 -6.56 -3.37
N ALA A 204 7.14 -6.23 -2.14
CA ALA A 204 8.00 -7.05 -1.30
C ALA A 204 7.61 -6.90 0.17
N LYS A 205 8.05 -7.87 0.98
CA LYS A 205 7.97 -7.74 2.44
C LYS A 205 9.04 -6.77 2.91
N THR A 206 8.63 -5.86 3.78
CA THR A 206 9.47 -4.92 4.53
C THR A 206 9.36 -5.20 6.03
N VAL A 207 10.11 -4.44 6.84
CA VAL A 207 10.00 -4.48 8.31
C VAL A 207 8.58 -4.15 8.80
N ARG A 208 7.89 -3.19 8.15
CA ARG A 208 6.58 -2.67 8.60
C ARG A 208 5.37 -3.28 7.90
N ASN A 209 5.56 -3.92 6.74
CA ASN A 209 4.47 -4.36 5.89
C ASN A 209 4.89 -5.59 5.05
N ASN A 210 4.11 -6.66 5.10
CA ASN A 210 4.34 -7.91 4.36
C ASN A 210 4.15 -7.78 2.84
N ASN A 211 3.36 -6.81 2.37
CA ASN A 211 3.05 -6.57 0.96
C ASN A 211 3.21 -5.07 0.63
N SER A 212 4.45 -4.56 0.68
CA SER A 212 4.75 -3.16 0.42
C SER A 212 5.11 -2.93 -1.04
N SER A 213 4.39 -2.06 -1.74
CA SER A 213 4.79 -1.59 -3.07
C SER A 213 6.15 -0.89 -3.02
N ARG A 214 7.06 -1.33 -3.88
CA ARG A 214 8.42 -0.78 -4.03
C ARG A 214 8.58 -0.06 -5.37
N PHE A 215 7.49 0.53 -5.82
CA PHE A 215 7.36 1.34 -7.02
C PHE A 215 6.18 2.30 -6.83
N GLY A 216 6.17 3.39 -7.59
CA GLY A 216 5.01 4.26 -7.74
C GLY A 216 4.12 3.80 -8.89
N LYS A 217 2.82 3.94 -8.71
CA LYS A 217 1.80 3.54 -9.69
C LYS A 217 0.91 4.74 -10.00
N PHE A 218 0.81 5.09 -11.27
CA PHE A 218 -0.18 6.02 -11.79
C PHE A 218 -1.23 5.22 -12.57
N VAL A 219 -2.48 5.29 -12.14
CA VAL A 219 -3.60 4.59 -12.75
C VAL A 219 -4.52 5.60 -13.39
N GLU A 220 -4.72 5.45 -14.69
CA GLU A 220 -5.66 6.23 -15.48
C GLU A 220 -6.84 5.33 -15.82
N ILE A 221 -8.05 5.74 -15.42
CA ILE A 221 -9.30 5.09 -15.82
C ILE A 221 -10.00 6.05 -16.77
N GLN A 222 -10.32 5.56 -17.97
CA GLN A 222 -10.89 6.35 -19.04
C GLN A 222 -12.37 6.06 -19.14
N PHE A 223 -13.17 7.12 -19.21
CA PHE A 223 -14.61 7.04 -19.36
C PHE A 223 -15.04 7.65 -20.69
N ASP A 224 -16.05 7.04 -21.33
CA ASP A 224 -16.69 7.62 -22.49
C ASP A 224 -17.69 8.73 -22.11
N LYS A 225 -18.28 9.40 -23.10
CA LYS A 225 -19.26 10.47 -22.89
C LYS A 225 -20.55 10.01 -22.19
N SER A 226 -20.82 8.70 -22.13
CA SER A 226 -21.94 8.12 -21.41
C SER A 226 -21.59 7.75 -19.96
N GLY A 227 -20.34 7.97 -19.55
CA GLY A 227 -19.84 7.63 -18.23
C GLY A 227 -19.45 6.17 -18.08
N LYS A 228 -19.33 5.41 -19.18
CA LYS A 228 -18.85 4.02 -19.12
C LYS A 228 -17.35 3.95 -19.19
N ILE A 229 -16.76 2.93 -18.56
CA ILE A 229 -15.32 2.69 -18.73
C ILE A 229 -15.05 2.28 -20.18
N SER A 230 -14.19 3.05 -20.83
CA SER A 230 -13.74 2.82 -22.20
C SER A 230 -12.33 2.24 -22.27
N GLY A 231 -11.55 2.38 -21.21
CA GLY A 231 -10.18 1.87 -21.13
C GLY A 231 -9.51 2.18 -19.80
N ALA A 232 -8.31 1.65 -19.62
CA ALA A 232 -7.45 1.99 -18.50
C ALA A 232 -5.98 1.90 -18.89
N ALA A 233 -5.13 2.71 -18.27
CA ALA A 233 -3.69 2.68 -18.44
C ALA A 233 -3.00 2.72 -17.09
N ILE A 234 -1.93 1.94 -16.94
CA ILE A 234 -1.11 1.93 -15.73
C ILE A 234 0.31 2.28 -16.11
N ARG A 235 0.85 3.31 -15.46
CA ARG A 235 2.25 3.71 -15.59
C ARG A 235 2.95 3.44 -14.26
N THR A 236 3.99 2.62 -14.31
CA THR A 236 4.83 2.34 -13.15
C THR A 236 6.10 3.19 -13.20
N TYR A 237 6.60 3.61 -12.05
CA TYR A 237 7.81 4.42 -11.94
C TYR A 237 8.58 4.07 -10.66
N LEU A 238 9.88 4.36 -10.64
CA LEU A 238 10.74 4.24 -9.44
C LEU A 238 10.70 2.85 -8.79
N LEU A 239 10.71 1.77 -9.58
CA LEU A 239 10.94 0.42 -9.05
C LEU A 239 12.31 0.36 -8.36
N GLU A 240 12.37 -0.13 -7.13
CA GLU A 240 13.61 -0.31 -6.35
C GLU A 240 14.52 -1.41 -6.92
N ARG A 241 15.13 -1.16 -8.08
CA ARG A 241 15.93 -2.14 -8.82
C ARG A 241 17.07 -2.76 -8.01
N SER A 242 17.69 -2.00 -7.11
CA SER A 242 18.78 -2.48 -6.24
C SER A 242 18.35 -3.66 -5.36
N ARG A 243 17.06 -3.74 -5.00
CA ARG A 243 16.50 -4.84 -4.19
C ARG A 243 16.72 -6.21 -4.80
N VAL A 244 16.75 -6.30 -6.13
CA VAL A 244 16.92 -7.58 -6.83
C VAL A 244 18.24 -8.23 -6.44
N CYS A 245 19.33 -7.46 -6.43
CA CYS A 245 20.67 -7.98 -6.15
C CYS A 245 21.11 -7.79 -4.69
N GLN A 246 20.43 -6.94 -3.91
CA GLN A 246 20.77 -6.61 -2.53
C GLN A 246 19.52 -6.51 -1.65
N ILE A 247 19.42 -7.36 -0.63
CA ILE A 247 18.29 -7.35 0.32
C ILE A 247 18.79 -7.11 1.74
N ASN A 248 18.10 -6.24 2.48
CA ASN A 248 18.32 -6.04 3.90
C ASN A 248 17.55 -7.08 4.72
N SER A 249 18.18 -7.70 5.72
CA SER A 249 17.45 -8.52 6.71
C SER A 249 16.67 -7.61 7.68
N PRO A 250 15.42 -7.93 8.07
CA PRO A 250 14.64 -9.14 7.77
C PRO A 250 13.60 -8.97 6.65
N GLU A 251 13.96 -8.36 5.51
CA GLU A 251 13.07 -8.15 4.36
C GLU A 251 13.15 -9.29 3.34
N ARG A 252 12.24 -9.31 2.35
CA ARG A 252 12.30 -10.22 1.19
C ARG A 252 12.70 -9.47 -0.09
N ASN A 253 13.08 -10.24 -1.11
CA ASN A 253 13.01 -9.78 -2.49
C ASN A 253 11.53 -9.61 -2.94
N TYR A 254 11.34 -9.24 -4.20
CA TYR A 254 10.02 -9.20 -4.83
C TYR A 254 9.30 -10.54 -4.77
N HIS A 255 7.98 -10.48 -4.59
CA HIS A 255 7.15 -11.67 -4.38
C HIS A 255 7.22 -12.69 -5.52
N CYS A 256 7.29 -12.23 -6.77
CA CYS A 256 7.31 -13.08 -7.97
C CYS A 256 8.43 -14.13 -7.94
N PHE A 257 9.58 -13.83 -7.34
CA PHE A 257 10.67 -14.80 -7.20
C PHE A 257 10.32 -15.97 -6.29
N TYR A 258 9.67 -15.68 -5.16
CA TYR A 258 9.24 -16.70 -4.20
C TYR A 258 8.04 -17.49 -4.75
N PHE A 259 7.11 -16.81 -5.42
CA PHE A 259 5.98 -17.44 -6.10
C PHE A 259 6.47 -18.44 -7.14
N LEU A 260 7.46 -18.05 -7.95
CA LEU A 260 8.01 -18.92 -8.98
C LEU A 260 8.79 -20.11 -8.40
N CYS A 261 9.48 -19.95 -7.27
CA CYS A 261 10.12 -21.07 -6.56
C CYS A 261 9.10 -22.02 -5.89
N ALA A 262 7.86 -21.57 -5.69
CA ALA A 262 6.75 -22.34 -5.14
C ALA A 262 5.71 -22.77 -6.20
N ALA A 263 6.03 -22.58 -7.49
CA ALA A 263 5.18 -22.94 -8.61
C ALA A 263 4.92 -24.47 -8.70
N PRO A 264 3.97 -24.92 -9.52
CA PRO A 264 3.78 -26.33 -9.79
C PRO A 264 5.08 -27.05 -10.23
N PRO A 265 5.27 -28.34 -9.92
CA PRO A 265 6.52 -29.06 -10.18
C PRO A 265 6.98 -29.02 -11.65
N GLU A 266 6.04 -28.97 -12.60
CA GLU A 266 6.31 -28.82 -14.02
C GLU A 266 7.02 -27.51 -14.35
N ASP A 267 6.63 -26.40 -13.72
CA ASP A 267 7.22 -25.07 -13.91
C ASP A 267 8.57 -24.98 -13.19
N ILE A 268 8.66 -25.49 -11.96
CA ILE A 268 9.93 -25.57 -11.22
C ILE A 268 10.97 -26.34 -12.03
N LYS A 269 10.58 -27.49 -12.60
CA LYS A 269 11.47 -28.29 -13.45
C LYS A 269 11.81 -27.57 -14.76
N ARG A 270 10.83 -26.95 -15.41
CA ARG A 270 11.02 -26.20 -16.66
C ARG A 270 12.04 -25.07 -16.50
N TYR A 271 11.94 -24.34 -15.39
CA TYR A 271 12.81 -23.21 -15.10
C TYR A 271 14.07 -23.59 -14.29
N LYS A 272 14.27 -24.88 -14.00
CA LYS A 272 15.40 -25.43 -13.24
C LYS A 272 15.57 -24.76 -11.86
N LEU A 273 14.45 -24.47 -11.21
CA LEU A 273 14.39 -23.83 -9.91
C LEU A 273 14.46 -24.85 -8.77
N GLY A 274 14.67 -24.34 -7.55
CA GLY A 274 14.71 -25.10 -6.32
C GLY A 274 14.26 -24.25 -5.13
N ASP A 275 14.68 -24.62 -3.93
CA ASP A 275 14.35 -23.84 -2.73
C ASP A 275 14.88 -22.39 -2.84
N PRO A 276 14.11 -21.36 -2.44
CA PRO A 276 14.57 -19.97 -2.50
C PRO A 276 15.92 -19.73 -1.84
N SER A 277 16.26 -20.46 -0.75
CA SER A 277 17.55 -20.30 -0.07
C SER A 277 18.76 -20.71 -0.91
N SER A 278 18.53 -21.47 -1.99
CA SER A 278 19.58 -21.86 -2.93
C SER A 278 20.02 -20.74 -3.87
N PHE A 279 19.24 -19.66 -3.97
CA PHE A 279 19.52 -18.50 -4.83
C PHE A 279 20.11 -17.34 -4.04
N HIS A 280 21.26 -16.84 -4.49
CA HIS A 280 21.98 -15.75 -3.84
C HIS A 280 21.12 -14.49 -3.70
N TYR A 281 20.32 -14.17 -4.71
CA TYR A 281 19.42 -13.01 -4.67
C TYR A 281 18.22 -13.20 -3.74
N LEU A 282 17.98 -14.38 -3.17
CA LEU A 282 16.86 -14.63 -2.25
C LEU A 282 17.32 -15.00 -0.83
N ASN A 283 18.61 -15.35 -0.66
CA ASN A 283 19.17 -15.87 0.60
C ASN A 283 20.01 -14.87 1.40
N GLN A 284 20.06 -13.60 0.98
CA GLN A 284 20.73 -12.52 1.74
C GLN A 284 19.98 -12.13 3.02
N SER A 285 18.72 -12.53 3.14
CA SER A 285 17.88 -12.35 4.31
C SER A 285 17.44 -13.72 4.83
N SER A 286 17.21 -13.81 6.15
CA SER A 286 16.62 -15.01 6.77
C SER A 286 15.12 -15.14 6.46
N CYS A 287 14.49 -14.10 5.90
CA CYS A 287 13.07 -14.12 5.56
C CYS A 287 12.85 -14.80 4.20
N ILE A 288 12.58 -16.10 4.23
CA ILE A 288 12.14 -16.86 3.05
C ILE A 288 10.61 -16.94 2.99
N ARG A 289 9.99 -17.24 4.13
CA ARG A 289 8.54 -17.38 4.29
C ARG A 289 7.95 -16.15 4.98
N VAL A 290 6.67 -15.88 4.71
CA VAL A 290 5.93 -14.76 5.31
C VAL A 290 4.62 -15.27 5.88
N ASP A 291 4.37 -14.96 7.14
CA ASP A 291 3.13 -15.35 7.80
C ASP A 291 1.91 -14.79 7.06
N GLY A 292 0.94 -15.67 6.79
CA GLY A 292 -0.29 -15.34 6.08
C GLY A 292 -0.17 -15.27 4.55
N ILE A 293 1.00 -15.55 3.97
CA ILE A 293 1.18 -15.63 2.51
C ILE A 293 1.53 -17.07 2.12
N ASN A 294 0.73 -17.67 1.24
CA ASN A 294 1.05 -18.93 0.59
C ASN A 294 1.59 -18.66 -0.82
N ASP A 295 2.91 -18.68 -0.98
CA ASP A 295 3.58 -18.34 -2.24
C ASP A 295 3.10 -19.22 -3.43
N ALA A 296 2.67 -20.47 -3.19
CA ALA A 296 2.15 -21.35 -4.24
C ALA A 296 0.73 -20.97 -4.70
N GLU A 297 -0.15 -20.60 -3.76
CA GLU A 297 -1.48 -20.08 -4.10
C GLU A 297 -1.37 -18.73 -4.81
N GLU A 298 -0.49 -17.85 -4.33
CA GLU A 298 -0.26 -16.54 -4.94
C GLU A 298 0.33 -16.64 -6.36
N TYR A 299 1.15 -17.66 -6.64
CA TYR A 299 1.58 -17.97 -8.01
C TYR A 299 0.39 -18.23 -8.93
N LEU A 300 -0.55 -19.07 -8.51
CA LEU A 300 -1.76 -19.40 -9.29
C LEU A 300 -2.68 -18.19 -9.44
N VAL A 301 -2.86 -17.40 -8.38
CA VAL A 301 -3.60 -16.13 -8.43
C VAL A 301 -2.97 -15.18 -9.45
N THR A 302 -1.64 -15.06 -9.45
CA THR A 302 -0.91 -14.22 -10.41
C THR A 302 -1.11 -14.70 -11.85
N ARG A 303 -1.04 -16.01 -12.11
CA ARG A 303 -1.29 -16.60 -13.45
C ARG A 303 -2.72 -16.31 -13.93
N ASN A 304 -3.71 -16.54 -13.08
CA ASN A 304 -5.12 -16.26 -13.40
C ASN A 304 -5.37 -14.76 -13.66
N ALA A 305 -4.71 -13.90 -12.90
CA ALA A 305 -4.77 -12.45 -13.12
C ALA A 305 -4.13 -12.05 -14.46
N MET A 306 -2.98 -12.64 -14.81
CA MET A 306 -2.32 -12.46 -16.12
C MET A 306 -3.24 -12.87 -17.28
N ASP A 307 -3.91 -14.03 -17.18
CA ASP A 307 -4.88 -14.47 -18.17
C ASP A 307 -6.06 -13.49 -18.32
N THR A 308 -6.52 -12.94 -17.19
CA THR A 308 -7.66 -12.02 -17.19
C THR A 308 -7.30 -10.68 -17.83
N VAL A 309 -6.12 -10.14 -17.55
CA VAL A 309 -5.63 -8.91 -18.21
C VAL A 309 -5.21 -9.13 -19.66
N GLY A 310 -5.17 -10.37 -20.13
CA GLY A 310 -4.96 -10.72 -21.53
C GLY A 310 -3.51 -11.04 -21.92
N ILE A 311 -2.63 -11.29 -20.95
CA ILE A 311 -1.28 -11.78 -21.21
C ILE A 311 -1.40 -13.26 -21.58
N ILE A 312 -1.06 -13.63 -22.80
CA ILE A 312 -1.24 -15.02 -23.28
C ILE A 312 -0.19 -15.95 -22.67
N GLU A 313 -0.46 -17.26 -22.66
CA GLU A 313 0.43 -18.27 -22.05
C GLU A 313 1.89 -18.15 -22.49
N GLN A 314 2.13 -17.89 -23.78
CA GLN A 314 3.46 -17.70 -24.37
C GLN A 314 4.18 -16.47 -23.80
N GLU A 315 3.47 -15.37 -23.58
CA GLU A 315 4.01 -14.15 -22.96
C GLU A 315 4.28 -14.38 -21.48
N GLN A 316 3.38 -15.07 -20.77
CA GLN A 316 3.60 -15.43 -19.37
C GLN A 316 4.83 -16.32 -19.21
N GLU A 317 5.00 -17.32 -20.08
CA GLU A 317 6.20 -18.17 -20.10
C GLU A 317 7.46 -17.32 -20.35
N ALA A 318 7.44 -16.39 -21.31
CA ALA A 318 8.57 -15.49 -21.54
C ALA A 318 8.90 -14.64 -20.29
N ILE A 319 7.88 -14.11 -19.61
CA ILE A 319 8.05 -13.34 -18.37
C ILE A 319 8.70 -14.19 -17.28
N PHE A 320 8.18 -15.39 -17.00
CA PHE A 320 8.72 -16.25 -15.95
C PHE A 320 10.10 -16.80 -16.28
N ARG A 321 10.43 -17.02 -17.56
CA ARG A 321 11.81 -17.33 -17.98
C ARG A 321 12.78 -16.22 -17.64
N VAL A 322 12.40 -14.95 -17.85
CA VAL A 322 13.23 -13.79 -17.46
C VAL A 322 13.39 -13.73 -15.93
N VAL A 323 12.31 -13.93 -15.17
CA VAL A 323 12.36 -13.95 -13.69
C VAL A 323 13.31 -15.06 -13.18
N ALA A 324 13.19 -16.27 -13.72
CA ALA A 324 14.07 -17.38 -13.37
C ALA A 324 15.53 -17.12 -13.79
N ALA A 325 15.76 -16.56 -14.98
CA ALA A 325 17.09 -16.22 -15.46
C ALA A 325 17.80 -15.23 -14.53
N VAL A 326 17.08 -14.23 -14.01
CA VAL A 326 17.61 -13.28 -13.02
C VAL A 326 18.10 -13.99 -11.75
N LEU A 327 17.35 -14.98 -11.24
CA LEU A 327 17.78 -15.78 -10.10
C LEU A 327 19.05 -16.59 -10.39
N HIS A 328 19.14 -17.21 -11.57
CA HIS A 328 20.32 -17.95 -11.98
C HIS A 328 21.54 -17.05 -12.18
N LEU A 329 21.38 -15.87 -12.77
CA LEU A 329 22.46 -14.88 -12.92
C LEU A 329 23.07 -14.51 -11.57
N GLY A 330 22.26 -14.37 -10.52
CA GLY A 330 22.74 -14.08 -9.17
C GLY A 330 23.63 -15.16 -8.55
N ASN A 331 23.62 -16.38 -9.08
CA ASN A 331 24.41 -17.50 -8.57
C ASN A 331 25.72 -17.75 -9.36
N ILE A 332 26.01 -16.94 -10.38
CA ILE A 332 27.23 -17.07 -11.16
C ILE A 332 28.39 -16.39 -10.41
N ASN A 333 29.39 -17.18 -10.02
CA ASN A 333 30.61 -16.65 -9.44
C ASN A 333 31.77 -16.76 -10.44
N PHE A 334 32.63 -15.75 -10.40
CA PHE A 334 33.84 -15.68 -11.20
C PHE A 334 35.08 -15.86 -10.32
N ALA A 335 36.12 -16.45 -10.90
CA ALA A 335 37.47 -16.51 -10.36
C ALA A 335 38.43 -15.75 -11.28
N LYS A 336 39.61 -15.40 -10.78
CA LYS A 336 40.64 -14.73 -11.59
C LYS A 336 41.14 -15.66 -12.69
N GLY A 337 41.23 -15.15 -13.91
CA GLY A 337 41.78 -15.87 -15.07
C GLY A 337 43.31 -15.89 -15.12
N SER A 338 43.85 -16.50 -16.17
CA SER A 338 45.30 -16.61 -16.40
C SER A 338 45.93 -15.31 -16.92
N GLU A 339 45.16 -14.47 -17.61
CA GLU A 339 45.61 -13.20 -18.15
C GLU A 339 45.33 -12.04 -17.19
N VAL A 340 46.07 -10.92 -17.34
CA VAL A 340 45.83 -9.70 -16.57
C VAL A 340 44.40 -9.20 -16.87
N ASP A 341 43.67 -8.84 -15.83
CA ASP A 341 42.27 -8.37 -15.89
C ASP A 341 41.26 -9.35 -16.52
N SER A 342 41.58 -10.65 -16.60
CA SER A 342 40.64 -11.68 -17.03
C SER A 342 39.96 -12.38 -15.84
N SER A 343 38.75 -12.89 -16.10
CA SER A 343 37.97 -13.71 -15.20
C SER A 343 37.54 -15.01 -15.89
N VAL A 344 37.28 -16.05 -15.10
CA VAL A 344 36.72 -17.32 -15.56
C VAL A 344 35.59 -17.75 -14.64
N ILE A 345 34.67 -18.57 -15.15
CA ILE A 345 33.65 -19.18 -14.31
C ILE A 345 34.31 -20.02 -13.21
N LYS A 346 33.93 -19.76 -11.95
CA LYS A 346 34.62 -20.26 -10.76
C LYS A 346 34.54 -21.78 -10.59
N ASP A 347 33.36 -22.35 -10.82
CA ASP A 347 33.04 -23.75 -10.52
C ASP A 347 31.87 -24.28 -11.36
N ASP A 348 31.66 -25.59 -11.31
CA ASP A 348 30.58 -26.28 -12.06
C ASP A 348 29.19 -25.78 -11.67
N LYS A 349 29.00 -25.34 -10.42
CA LYS A 349 27.74 -24.74 -9.95
C LYS A 349 27.46 -23.43 -10.68
N SER A 350 28.47 -22.56 -10.78
CA SER A 350 28.39 -21.30 -11.52
C SER A 350 28.18 -21.56 -13.02
N ARG A 351 28.84 -22.57 -13.58
CA ARG A 351 28.65 -23.00 -14.98
C ARG A 351 27.22 -23.48 -15.24
N PHE A 352 26.65 -24.29 -14.35
CA PHE A 352 25.26 -24.74 -14.44
C PHE A 352 24.29 -23.54 -14.50
N HIS A 353 24.48 -22.56 -13.62
CA HIS A 353 23.64 -21.37 -13.57
C HIS A 353 23.80 -20.47 -14.80
N LEU A 354 25.03 -20.27 -15.30
CA LEU A 354 25.29 -19.55 -16.55
C LEU A 354 24.58 -20.21 -17.74
N ASN A 355 24.75 -21.52 -17.92
CA ASN A 355 24.13 -22.26 -19.01
C ASN A 355 22.60 -22.19 -18.92
N THR A 356 22.06 -22.30 -17.70
CA THR A 356 20.62 -22.20 -17.45
C THR A 356 20.09 -20.79 -17.76
N ALA A 357 20.78 -19.74 -17.33
CA ALA A 357 20.41 -18.36 -17.65
C ALA A 357 20.41 -18.12 -19.17
N ALA A 358 21.43 -18.61 -19.89
CA ALA A 358 21.48 -18.50 -21.35
C ALA A 358 20.31 -19.22 -22.04
N GLU A 359 19.97 -20.43 -21.60
CA GLU A 359 18.83 -21.20 -22.09
C GLU A 359 17.49 -20.47 -21.83
N LEU A 360 17.30 -19.94 -20.63
CA LEU A 360 16.10 -19.20 -20.24
C LEU A 360 15.99 -17.83 -20.95
N LEU A 361 17.12 -17.21 -21.30
CA LEU A 361 17.15 -15.97 -22.08
C LEU A 361 17.16 -16.22 -23.59
N MET A 362 17.23 -17.49 -24.03
CA MET A 362 17.31 -17.85 -25.45
C MET A 362 18.51 -17.19 -26.17
N CYS A 363 19.64 -17.09 -25.49
CA CYS A 363 20.86 -16.50 -26.03
C CYS A 363 22.02 -17.51 -26.07
N ASP A 364 23.03 -17.20 -26.89
CA ASP A 364 24.24 -18.01 -26.97
C ASP A 364 25.02 -17.94 -25.66
N CYS A 365 25.27 -19.10 -25.05
CA CYS A 365 25.92 -19.19 -23.75
C CYS A 365 27.34 -18.59 -23.74
N LYS A 366 28.11 -18.75 -24.82
CA LYS A 366 29.47 -18.18 -24.90
C LYS A 366 29.41 -16.66 -25.02
N LYS A 367 28.43 -16.13 -25.76
CA LYS A 367 28.21 -14.68 -25.84
C LYS A 367 27.76 -14.09 -24.50
N LEU A 368 26.91 -14.80 -23.75
CA LEU A 368 26.51 -14.38 -22.41
C LEU A 368 27.71 -14.41 -21.45
N GLU A 369 28.49 -15.49 -21.46
CA GLU A 369 29.71 -15.62 -20.66
C GLU A 369 30.70 -14.49 -20.90
N ASN A 370 30.93 -14.13 -22.17
CA ASN A 370 31.84 -13.05 -22.53
C ASN A 370 31.30 -11.64 -22.22
N ALA A 371 29.98 -11.49 -22.02
CA ALA A 371 29.35 -10.20 -21.76
C ALA A 371 29.25 -9.87 -20.26
N LEU A 372 29.26 -10.89 -19.40
CA LEU A 372 29.32 -10.79 -17.94
C LEU A 372 30.76 -10.59 -17.49
#